data_AF-A0AB73KVU7-F1
#
_entry.id   AF-A0AB73KVU7-F1
#
_cell.length_a   1.000
_cell.length_b   1.000
_cell.length_c   1.000
_cell.angle_alpha   90.00
_cell.angle_beta   90.00
_cell.angle_gamma   90.00
#
_symmetry.space_group_name_H-M   'P 1'
#
loop_
_entity.id
_entity.type
_entity.pdbx_description
1 polymer ?
#
loop_
_entity_poly.entity_id
_entity_poly.type
_entity_poly.pdbx_seq_one_letter_code
_entity_poly.pdbx_strand_id
1 'polypeptide(L)'
;MLIAGALLLVGDVVAFGTNIELLSQPRDSMRPTFTGESTVFVESVDGSEVRRGDVVVVSVPEWGGPRRPLLRRVIGIGGDRVSCAREGKLLLNGKPLDEPYVLNGVANGLSEFDVTVPPGRLFLLGDNRLNSVDSRLFPAMEEGTAPLSAVSGRTTTASSALKPYAVPFGGGLLIALAGLVGLVGALITWARSRRT
;
A
#
# COMPACT_ATOMS: atom_id res chain seq x y z
N MET A 1 8.94 11.57 -35.65
CA MET A 1 7.78 11.30 -34.75
C MET A 1 7.75 9.88 -34.19
N LEU A 2 8.06 8.83 -34.97
CA LEU A 2 8.13 7.44 -34.47
C LEU A 2 9.05 7.23 -33.26
N ILE A 3 10.25 7.81 -33.27
CA ILE A 3 11.23 7.69 -32.18
C ILE A 3 10.69 8.32 -30.89
N ALA A 4 10.03 9.48 -30.99
CA ALA A 4 9.40 10.16 -29.85
C ALA A 4 8.21 9.35 -29.29
N GLY A 5 7.39 8.73 -30.16
CA GLY A 5 6.30 7.84 -29.73
C GLY A 5 6.79 6.56 -29.05
N ALA A 6 7.86 5.95 -29.55
CA ALA A 6 8.47 4.77 -28.96
C ALA A 6 9.12 5.08 -27.59
N LEU A 7 9.80 6.22 -27.45
CA LEU A 7 10.37 6.67 -26.16
C LEU A 7 9.31 6.95 -25.11
N LEU A 8 8.17 7.53 -25.49
CA LEU A 8 7.03 7.74 -24.58
C LEU A 8 6.42 6.41 -24.13
N LEU A 9 6.20 5.47 -25.06
CA LEU A 9 5.70 4.13 -24.72
C LEU A 9 6.64 3.36 -23.80
N VAL A 10 7.95 3.41 -24.06
CA VAL A 10 8.95 2.77 -23.19
C VAL A 10 8.99 3.47 -21.82
N GLY A 11 8.88 4.80 -21.78
CA GLY A 11 8.79 5.56 -20.53
C GLY A 11 7.58 5.18 -19.67
N ASP A 12 6.40 5.03 -20.29
CA ASP A 12 5.16 4.64 -19.60
C ASP A 12 5.25 3.21 -19.03
N VAL A 13 5.83 2.26 -19.78
CA VAL A 13 6.03 0.87 -19.33
C VAL A 13 7.04 0.79 -18.18
N VAL A 14 8.11 1.60 -18.23
CA VAL A 14 9.10 1.66 -17.14
C VAL A 14 8.48 2.27 -15.88
N ALA A 15 7.64 3.30 -15.99
CA ALA A 15 6.93 3.90 -14.85
C ALA A 15 5.97 2.91 -14.16
N PHE A 16 5.43 1.93 -14.90
CA PHE A 16 4.57 0.88 -14.36
C PHE A 16 5.35 -0.21 -13.59
N GLY A 17 6.63 -0.43 -13.92
CA GLY A 17 7.40 -1.59 -13.46
C GLY A 17 8.18 -1.41 -12.15
N THR A 18 8.30 -0.20 -11.59
CA THR A 18 9.31 0.05 -10.53
C THR A 18 8.79 0.10 -9.10
N ASN A 19 7.48 -0.06 -8.86
CA ASN A 19 6.90 0.28 -7.54
C ASN A 19 6.21 -0.88 -6.80
N ILE A 20 6.32 -2.13 -7.26
CA ILE A 20 5.66 -3.27 -6.62
C ILE A 20 6.72 -4.13 -5.92
N GLU A 21 6.83 -4.00 -4.60
CA GLU A 21 7.71 -4.83 -3.78
C GLU A 21 6.96 -6.05 -3.24
N LEU A 22 7.47 -7.25 -3.51
CA LEU A 22 6.88 -8.50 -3.05
C LEU A 22 7.47 -8.87 -1.67
N LEU A 23 6.75 -8.57 -0.60
CA LEU A 23 7.22 -8.87 0.76
C LEU A 23 6.93 -10.32 1.16
N SER A 24 8.00 -11.03 1.58
CA SER A 24 7.94 -12.36 2.19
C SER A 24 7.94 -12.22 3.71
N GLN A 25 6.75 -12.04 4.29
CA GLN A 25 6.49 -12.05 5.73
C GLN A 25 5.60 -13.24 6.07
N PRO A 26 5.72 -13.87 7.26
CA PRO A 26 4.72 -14.82 7.75
C PRO A 26 3.37 -14.11 7.90
N ARG A 27 2.48 -14.36 6.93
CA ARG A 27 1.24 -13.58 6.73
C ARG A 27 0.14 -13.88 7.73
N ASP A 28 0.38 -14.78 8.68
CA ASP A 28 -0.63 -15.19 9.64
C ASP A 28 -1.11 -14.03 10.53
N SER A 29 -0.26 -13.02 10.79
CA SER A 29 -0.60 -11.84 11.59
C SER A 29 -1.69 -10.94 10.96
N MET A 30 -1.89 -11.04 9.64
CA MET A 30 -2.90 -10.27 8.92
C MET A 30 -4.05 -11.13 8.37
N ARG A 31 -4.18 -12.38 8.82
CA ARG A 31 -5.36 -13.19 8.51
C ARG A 31 -6.60 -12.60 9.17
N PRO A 32 -7.77 -12.64 8.51
CA PRO A 32 -8.06 -13.23 7.20
C PRO A 32 -7.72 -12.33 5.99
N THR A 33 -7.45 -11.04 6.20
CA THR A 33 -7.23 -10.05 5.12
C THR A 33 -6.12 -10.45 4.16
N PHE A 34 -5.00 -10.97 4.68
CA PHE A 34 -3.92 -11.53 3.88
C PHE A 34 -3.57 -12.94 4.37
N THR A 35 -3.49 -13.87 3.43
CA THR A 35 -3.09 -15.26 3.67
C THR A 35 -1.71 -15.53 3.06
N GLY A 36 -1.08 -16.64 3.44
CA GLY A 36 0.25 -17.06 2.92
C GLY A 36 0.38 -17.08 1.40
N GLU A 37 -0.74 -17.22 0.69
CA GLU A 37 -0.81 -17.33 -0.78
C GLU A 37 -1.22 -16.01 -1.47
N SER A 38 -1.57 -14.97 -0.71
CA SER A 38 -2.05 -13.72 -1.30
C SER A 38 -0.96 -13.03 -2.15
N THR A 39 -1.32 -12.27 -3.18
CA THR A 39 -0.40 -11.26 -3.75
C THR A 39 -0.78 -9.91 -3.18
N VAL A 40 0.19 -9.20 -2.58
CA VAL A 40 -0.05 -7.89 -1.97
C VAL A 40 0.54 -6.84 -2.88
N PHE A 41 -0.30 -5.95 -3.38
CA PHE A 41 0.15 -4.75 -4.09
C PHE A 41 0.39 -3.65 -3.07
N VAL A 42 1.59 -3.08 -3.08
CA VAL A 42 1.99 -1.99 -2.21
C VAL A 42 2.23 -0.76 -3.07
N GLU A 43 1.58 0.33 -2.72
CA GLU A 43 1.85 1.66 -3.25
C GLU A 43 2.81 2.37 -2.28
N SER A 44 3.86 2.99 -2.81
CA SER A 44 4.72 3.87 -2.02
C SER A 44 3.95 5.15 -1.66
N VAL A 45 3.85 5.47 -0.38
CA VAL A 45 3.12 6.64 0.13
C VAL A 45 3.88 7.28 1.29
N ASP A 46 3.74 8.59 1.48
CA ASP A 46 4.21 9.24 2.70
C ASP A 46 3.31 8.86 3.88
N GLY A 47 3.89 8.68 5.06
CA GLY A 47 3.13 8.31 6.26
C GLY A 47 2.01 9.31 6.57
N SER A 48 2.16 10.61 6.26
CA SER A 48 1.13 11.63 6.45
C SER A 48 -0.11 11.45 5.56
N GLU A 49 -0.01 10.66 4.50
CA GLU A 49 -1.13 10.34 3.60
C GLU A 49 -1.96 9.14 4.08
N VAL A 50 -1.44 8.40 5.07
CA VAL A 50 -2.08 7.24 5.66
C VAL A 50 -3.35 7.64 6.43
N ARG A 51 -4.37 6.81 6.34
CA ARG A 51 -5.67 7.01 7.01
C ARG A 51 -6.02 5.80 7.87
N ARG A 52 -6.96 6.00 8.80
CA ARG A 52 -7.52 4.91 9.60
C ARG A 52 -8.12 3.85 8.68
N GLY A 53 -7.86 2.58 8.99
CA GLY A 53 -8.29 1.43 8.19
C GLY A 53 -7.29 1.02 7.12
N ASP A 54 -6.33 1.86 6.73
CA ASP A 54 -5.28 1.48 5.78
C ASP A 54 -4.45 0.31 6.36
N VAL A 55 -4.03 -0.62 5.50
CA VAL A 55 -2.98 -1.56 5.85
C VAL A 55 -1.68 -1.06 5.25
N VAL A 56 -0.69 -0.86 6.11
CA VAL A 56 0.59 -0.26 5.76
C VAL A 56 1.73 -1.26 5.94
N VAL A 57 2.75 -1.08 5.11
CA VAL A 57 4.07 -1.67 5.31
C VAL A 57 4.84 -0.75 6.25
N VAL A 58 5.24 -1.28 7.40
CA VAL A 58 5.94 -0.51 8.43
C VAL A 58 7.23 -1.21 8.85
N SER A 59 8.30 -0.46 9.04
CA SER A 59 9.58 -0.97 9.57
C SER A 59 9.88 -0.32 10.92
N VAL A 60 9.53 -1.01 12.00
CA VAL A 60 9.86 -0.62 13.38
C VAL A 60 10.92 -1.59 13.90
N PRO A 61 12.18 -1.16 14.08
CA PRO A 61 13.29 -2.04 14.48
C PRO A 61 12.97 -2.90 15.72
N GLU A 62 12.19 -2.37 16.64
CA GLU A 62 11.87 -3.01 17.91
C GLU A 62 10.78 -4.08 17.77
N TRP A 63 10.00 -4.06 16.69
CA TRP A 63 8.92 -5.04 16.45
C TRP A 63 9.39 -6.27 15.67
N GLY A 64 10.38 -6.12 14.80
CA GLY A 64 10.81 -7.20 13.89
C GLY A 64 12.30 -7.18 13.53
N GLY A 65 13.08 -6.25 14.07
CA GLY A 65 14.45 -5.99 13.65
C GLY A 65 14.55 -5.04 12.45
N PRO A 66 15.72 -4.44 12.20
CA PRO A 66 15.92 -3.32 11.27
C PRO A 66 15.71 -3.64 9.78
N ARG A 67 15.36 -4.88 9.40
CA ARG A 67 15.18 -5.31 8.00
C ARG A 67 13.93 -6.15 7.76
N ARG A 68 12.94 -6.10 8.66
CA ARG A 68 11.70 -6.88 8.52
C ARG A 68 10.49 -5.97 8.45
N PRO A 69 10.07 -5.54 7.25
CA PRO A 69 8.86 -4.75 7.08
C PRO A 69 7.65 -5.60 7.47
N LEU A 70 6.74 -5.06 8.27
CA LEU A 70 5.53 -5.72 8.77
C LEU A 70 4.30 -5.11 8.09
N LEU A 71 3.29 -5.94 7.82
CA LEU A 71 1.97 -5.44 7.40
C LEU A 71 1.10 -5.23 8.62
N ARG A 72 0.59 -4.02 8.84
CA ARG A 72 -0.30 -3.72 9.97
C ARG A 72 -1.42 -2.77 9.55
N ARG A 73 -2.57 -2.91 10.19
CA ARG A 73 -3.70 -2.00 10.00
C ARG A 73 -3.58 -0.79 10.91
N VAL A 74 -3.83 0.38 10.34
CA VAL A 74 -3.87 1.65 11.05
C VAL A 74 -5.21 1.76 11.78
N ILE A 75 -5.16 1.77 13.10
CA ILE A 75 -6.34 1.92 13.94
C ILE A 75 -6.52 3.39 14.34
N GLY A 76 -5.44 4.01 14.81
CA GLY A 76 -5.43 5.40 15.26
C GLY A 76 -4.29 6.19 14.62
N ILE A 77 -4.54 7.48 14.43
CA ILE A 77 -3.57 8.49 13.98
C ILE A 77 -3.41 9.55 15.08
N GLY A 78 -2.39 10.40 14.98
CA GLY A 78 -2.11 11.43 15.97
C GLY A 78 -3.35 12.20 16.46
N GLY A 79 -3.53 12.25 17.78
CA GLY A 79 -4.68 12.83 18.46
C GLY A 79 -5.80 11.84 18.80
N ASP A 80 -5.80 10.63 18.24
CA ASP A 80 -6.78 9.61 18.59
C ASP A 80 -6.52 8.98 19.95
N ARG A 81 -7.59 8.62 20.63
CA ARG A 81 -7.56 7.72 21.78
C ARG A 81 -8.03 6.34 21.37
N VAL A 82 -7.19 5.33 21.54
CA VAL A 82 -7.50 3.93 21.25
C VAL A 82 -7.47 3.15 22.55
N SER A 83 -8.58 2.50 22.89
CA SER A 83 -8.68 1.75 24.14
C SER A 83 -9.41 0.42 23.96
N CYS A 84 -9.03 -0.59 24.74
CA CYS A 84 -9.68 -1.89 24.74
C CYS A 84 -9.64 -2.53 26.12
N ALA A 85 -10.80 -2.93 26.65
CA ALA A 85 -10.90 -3.76 27.85
C ALA A 85 -10.61 -5.24 27.51
N ARG A 86 -10.37 -6.09 28.52
CA ARG A 86 -9.88 -7.47 28.35
C ARG A 86 -10.78 -8.37 27.49
N GLU A 87 -12.07 -8.05 27.43
CA GLU A 87 -13.09 -8.72 26.60
C GLU A 87 -13.99 -7.71 25.86
N GLY A 88 -13.54 -6.46 25.79
CA GLY A 88 -14.30 -5.36 25.21
C GLY A 88 -14.11 -5.23 23.70
N LYS A 89 -15.02 -4.51 23.05
CA LYS A 89 -14.76 -3.99 21.70
C LYS A 89 -13.63 -2.98 21.74
N LEU A 90 -12.86 -2.88 20.66
CA LEU A 90 -11.92 -1.78 20.48
C LEU A 90 -12.71 -0.48 20.39
N LEU A 91 -12.32 0.51 21.19
CA LEU A 91 -12.91 1.84 21.15
C LEU A 91 -11.92 2.80 20.49
N LEU A 92 -12.41 3.57 19.53
CA LEU A 92 -11.71 4.69 18.93
C LEU A 92 -12.43 5.97 19.33
N ASN A 93 -11.74 6.86 20.04
CA ASN A 93 -12.28 8.11 20.57
C ASN A 93 -13.57 7.89 21.38
N GLY A 94 -13.58 6.83 22.20
CA GLY A 94 -14.72 6.45 23.05
C GLY A 94 -15.88 5.76 22.30
N LYS A 95 -15.79 5.57 20.98
CA LYS A 95 -16.82 4.88 20.19
C LYS A 95 -16.37 3.47 19.81
N PRO A 96 -17.24 2.45 19.91
CA PRO A 96 -16.92 1.12 19.41
C PRO A 96 -16.56 1.16 17.93
N LEU A 97 -15.41 0.60 17.57
CA LEU A 97 -14.97 0.44 16.20
C LEU A 97 -15.59 -0.83 15.62
N ASP A 98 -16.12 -0.74 14.39
CA ASP A 98 -16.56 -1.92 13.64
C ASP A 98 -15.35 -2.56 12.96
N GLU A 99 -15.10 -3.83 13.24
CA GLU A 99 -13.86 -4.52 12.85
C GLU A 99 -14.16 -5.84 12.10
N PRO A 100 -14.84 -5.80 10.93
CA PRO A 100 -15.20 -7.01 10.17
C PRO A 100 -13.98 -7.77 9.62
N TYR A 101 -12.81 -7.13 9.64
CA TYR A 101 -11.53 -7.69 9.21
C TYR A 101 -10.81 -8.49 10.32
N VAL A 102 -11.29 -8.48 11.57
CA VAL A 102 -10.60 -9.16 12.67
C VAL A 102 -10.93 -10.65 12.68
N LEU A 103 -9.88 -11.48 12.74
CA LEU A 103 -10.05 -12.93 12.78
C LEU A 103 -10.86 -13.38 14.01
N ASN A 104 -11.94 -14.11 13.76
CA ASN A 104 -12.87 -14.63 14.78
C ASN A 104 -13.50 -13.56 15.69
N GLY A 105 -13.46 -12.28 15.32
CA GLY A 105 -14.01 -11.17 16.12
C GLY A 105 -13.30 -10.94 17.45
N VAL A 106 -12.09 -11.48 17.65
CA VAL A 106 -11.30 -11.31 18.87
C VAL A 106 -10.76 -9.89 18.93
N ALA A 107 -11.48 -8.96 19.57
CA ALA A 107 -11.11 -7.55 19.64
C ALA A 107 -9.80 -7.34 20.43
N ASN A 108 -9.69 -7.95 21.62
CA ASN A 108 -8.46 -8.01 22.38
C ASN A 108 -7.97 -9.45 22.48
N GLY A 109 -6.75 -9.69 22.00
CA GLY A 109 -6.07 -10.98 22.19
C GLY A 109 -5.14 -11.02 23.40
N LEU A 110 -5.05 -9.91 24.17
CA LEU A 110 -4.05 -9.65 25.20
C LEU A 110 -4.64 -8.82 26.37
N SER A 111 -3.81 -7.97 26.98
CA SER A 111 -4.10 -7.11 28.13
C SER A 111 -4.87 -5.84 27.75
N GLU A 112 -5.46 -5.19 28.75
CA GLU A 112 -6.14 -3.90 28.58
C GLU A 112 -5.15 -2.79 28.23
N PHE A 113 -5.58 -1.84 27.41
CA PHE A 113 -4.79 -0.66 27.07
C PHE A 113 -5.69 0.54 26.80
N ASP A 114 -5.12 1.72 26.99
CA ASP A 114 -5.73 3.01 26.71
C ASP A 114 -4.60 3.97 26.31
N VAL A 115 -4.57 4.31 25.02
CA VAL A 115 -3.44 4.98 24.37
C VAL A 115 -3.94 6.23 23.68
N THR A 116 -3.27 7.36 23.89
CA THR A 116 -3.50 8.57 23.11
C THR A 116 -2.37 8.71 22.11
N VAL A 117 -2.67 8.53 20.83
CA VAL A 117 -1.68 8.51 19.76
C VAL A 117 -1.00 9.87 19.67
N PRO A 118 0.33 9.97 19.86
CA PRO A 118 1.03 11.24 19.74
C PRO A 118 0.95 11.79 18.30
N PRO A 119 1.05 13.13 18.12
CA PRO A 119 1.18 13.72 16.80
C PRO A 119 2.35 13.10 16.00
N GLY A 120 2.14 12.85 14.71
CA GLY A 120 3.16 12.25 13.86
C GLY A 120 3.38 10.74 14.09
N ARG A 121 2.45 10.06 14.76
CA ARG A 121 2.50 8.62 15.02
C ARG A 121 1.19 7.92 14.70
N LEU A 122 1.27 6.59 14.68
CA LEU A 122 0.20 5.67 14.33
C LEU A 122 0.08 4.59 15.40
N PHE A 123 -1.16 4.21 15.74
CA PHE A 123 -1.44 2.99 16.49
C PHE A 123 -1.82 1.89 15.52
N LEU A 124 -1.02 0.82 15.47
CA LEU A 124 -1.10 -0.22 14.45
C LEU A 124 -1.42 -1.56 15.10
N LEU A 125 -2.36 -2.31 14.52
CA LEU A 125 -2.71 -3.66 14.96
C LEU A 125 -2.64 -4.65 13.79
N GLY A 126 -2.37 -5.91 14.10
CA GLY A 126 -2.64 -7.00 13.16
C GLY A 126 -4.12 -7.40 13.17
N ASP A 127 -4.61 -7.87 12.02
CA ASP A 127 -5.98 -8.38 11.89
C ASP A 127 -6.16 -9.73 12.61
N ASN A 128 -5.08 -10.52 12.73
CA ASN A 128 -5.01 -11.67 13.60
C ASN A 128 -4.44 -11.27 14.96
N ARG A 129 -5.31 -10.78 15.83
CA ARG A 129 -4.97 -10.16 17.13
C ARG A 129 -4.16 -11.05 18.06
N LEU A 130 -4.30 -12.37 17.97
CA LEU A 130 -3.59 -13.34 18.81
C LEU A 130 -2.19 -13.68 18.29
N ASN A 131 -1.91 -13.43 17.01
CA ASN A 131 -0.65 -13.81 16.37
C ASN A 131 0.05 -12.61 15.70
N SER A 132 -0.05 -11.44 16.33
CA SER A 132 0.49 -10.20 15.80
C SER A 132 1.43 -9.53 16.79
N VAL A 133 2.64 -9.23 16.32
CA VAL A 133 3.57 -8.32 17.00
C VAL A 133 3.27 -6.91 16.52
N ASP A 134 2.62 -6.12 17.37
CA ASP A 134 2.07 -4.81 17.05
C ASP A 134 2.09 -3.87 18.27
N SER A 135 1.43 -2.70 18.18
CA SER A 135 1.54 -1.63 19.18
C SER A 135 1.29 -2.08 20.63
N ARG A 136 0.43 -3.09 20.83
CA ARG A 136 0.05 -3.57 22.18
C ARG A 136 1.21 -4.17 22.96
N LEU A 137 2.24 -4.68 22.29
CA LEU A 137 3.36 -5.37 22.94
C LEU A 137 4.46 -4.41 23.43
N PHE A 138 4.36 -3.13 23.07
CA PHE A 138 5.45 -2.17 23.25
C PHE A 138 5.05 -0.89 24.01
N PRO A 139 4.27 -0.97 25.11
CA PRO A 139 3.75 0.22 25.79
C PRO A 139 4.85 1.15 26.33
N ALA A 140 6.04 0.61 26.63
CA ALA A 140 7.18 1.38 27.11
C ALA A 140 7.85 2.26 26.04
N MET A 141 7.49 2.10 24.76
CA MET A 141 8.09 2.82 23.63
C MET A 141 7.05 3.73 22.98
N GLU A 142 6.87 4.92 23.56
CA GLU A 142 5.87 5.90 23.12
C GLU A 142 4.47 5.29 22.96
N GLU A 143 4.01 4.61 24.02
CA GLU A 143 2.71 3.92 24.08
C GLU A 143 2.54 2.82 23.01
N GLY A 144 3.66 2.32 22.48
CA GLY A 144 3.70 1.31 21.43
C GLY A 144 3.32 1.83 20.05
N THR A 145 3.23 3.14 19.86
CA THR A 145 2.89 3.71 18.55
C THR A 145 4.10 3.68 17.61
N ALA A 146 3.87 3.75 16.29
CA ALA A 146 4.91 3.81 15.26
C ALA A 146 4.97 5.21 14.63
N PRO A 147 6.16 5.77 14.32
CA PRO A 147 6.25 7.08 13.68
C PRO A 147 5.81 7.00 12.21
N LEU A 148 5.30 8.10 11.65
CA LEU A 148 4.90 8.14 10.22
C LEU A 148 6.07 7.80 9.28
N SER A 149 7.29 8.15 9.67
CA SER A 149 8.51 7.84 8.90
C SER A 149 8.86 6.35 8.85
N ALA A 150 8.25 5.51 9.69
CA ALA A 150 8.42 4.07 9.61
C ALA A 150 7.57 3.42 8.52
N VAL A 151 6.62 4.16 7.93
CA VAL A 151 5.78 3.68 6.82
C VAL A 151 6.55 3.75 5.51
N SER A 152 6.62 2.63 4.80
CA SER A 152 7.25 2.57 3.46
C SER A 152 6.23 2.38 2.34
N GLY A 153 4.97 2.11 2.67
CA GLY A 153 3.91 1.98 1.67
C GLY A 153 2.58 1.55 2.27
N ARG A 154 1.54 1.58 1.44
CA ARG A 154 0.18 1.15 1.76
C ARG A 154 -0.26 0.06 0.80
N THR A 155 -0.92 -0.97 1.32
CA THR A 155 -1.48 -2.01 0.48
C THR A 155 -2.73 -1.50 -0.22
N THR A 156 -2.86 -1.79 -1.50
CA THR A 156 -4.11 -1.58 -2.25
C THR A 156 -4.71 -2.94 -2.60
N THR A 157 -6.04 -3.05 -2.54
CA THR A 157 -6.72 -4.24 -3.08
C THR A 157 -6.48 -4.29 -4.59
N ALA A 158 -6.34 -5.48 -5.18
CA ALA A 158 -6.06 -5.63 -6.61
C ALA A 158 -7.01 -4.83 -7.53
N SER A 159 -8.28 -4.66 -7.14
CA SER A 159 -9.26 -3.85 -7.88
C SER A 159 -8.97 -2.34 -7.86
N SER A 160 -8.36 -1.83 -6.80
CA SER A 160 -7.90 -0.45 -6.69
C SER A 160 -6.47 -0.25 -7.17
N ALA A 161 -5.67 -1.32 -7.27
CA ALA A 161 -4.37 -1.33 -7.97
C ALA A 161 -4.52 -1.18 -9.49
N LEU A 162 -5.66 -1.62 -10.04
CA LEU A 162 -6.04 -1.42 -11.44
C LEU A 162 -6.68 -0.06 -11.71
N LYS A 163 -6.91 0.76 -10.68
CA LYS A 163 -7.51 2.10 -10.80
C LYS A 163 -6.54 3.27 -10.99
N PRO A 164 -5.27 3.28 -10.57
CA PRO A 164 -4.43 4.42 -10.83
C PRO A 164 -3.87 4.25 -12.24
N TYR A 165 -4.14 5.27 -13.04
CA TYR A 165 -3.71 5.42 -14.41
C TYR A 165 -4.49 4.58 -15.44
N ALA A 166 -5.68 5.10 -15.75
CA ALA A 166 -5.89 5.53 -17.13
C ALA A 166 -4.74 6.50 -17.52
N VAL A 167 -3.51 5.99 -17.66
CA VAL A 167 -2.47 6.65 -18.48
C VAL A 167 -3.17 6.91 -19.81
N PRO A 168 -2.90 8.03 -20.48
CA PRO A 168 -3.28 8.19 -21.87
C PRO A 168 -2.55 7.14 -22.72
N PHE A 169 -2.91 5.86 -22.61
CA PHE A 169 -2.56 4.82 -23.56
C PHE A 169 -2.92 5.27 -24.99
N GLY A 170 -3.83 6.26 -25.13
CA GLY A 170 -4.04 6.99 -26.37
C GLY A 170 -2.81 7.78 -26.85
N GLY A 171 -2.15 8.60 -26.03
CA GLY A 171 -1.17 9.59 -26.50
C GLY A 171 0.04 8.98 -27.22
N GLY A 172 0.82 8.14 -26.51
CA GLY A 172 2.03 7.52 -27.06
C GLY A 172 1.74 6.55 -28.22
N LEU A 173 0.69 5.74 -28.08
CA LEU A 173 0.26 4.79 -29.12
C LEU A 173 -0.26 5.51 -30.38
N LEU A 174 -1.08 6.56 -30.23
CA LEU A 174 -1.57 7.33 -31.37
C LEU A 174 -0.44 8.05 -32.11
N ILE A 175 0.55 8.60 -31.39
CA ILE A 175 1.72 9.24 -32.02
C ILE A 175 2.59 8.20 -32.75
N ALA A 176 2.77 7.01 -32.18
CA ALA A 176 3.49 5.92 -32.83
C ALA A 176 2.76 5.42 -34.10
N LEU A 177 1.44 5.22 -34.02
CA LEU A 177 0.61 4.81 -35.16
C LEU A 177 0.60 5.87 -36.27
N ALA A 178 0.43 7.15 -35.92
CA ALA A 178 0.48 8.24 -36.89
C ALA A 178 1.85 8.35 -37.58
N GLY A 179 2.93 8.14 -36.82
CA GLY A 179 4.27 8.09 -37.36
C GLY A 179 4.49 6.92 -38.34
N LEU A 180 3.90 5.76 -38.07
CA LEU A 180 4.00 4.58 -38.94
C LEU A 180 3.25 4.79 -40.26
N VAL A 181 2.05 5.37 -40.22
CA VAL A 181 1.27 5.74 -41.41
C VAL A 181 2.04 6.74 -42.29
N GLY A 182 2.65 7.76 -41.69
CA GLY A 182 3.47 8.73 -42.42
C GLY A 182 4.69 8.11 -43.11
N LEU A 183 5.34 7.14 -42.46
CA LEU A 183 6.52 6.47 -43.01
C LEU A 183 6.17 5.52 -44.16
N VAL A 184 5.04 4.81 -44.06
CA VAL A 184 4.49 4.00 -45.15
C VAL A 184 4.11 4.89 -46.35
N GLY A 185 3.46 6.03 -46.10
CA GLY A 185 3.14 7.00 -47.14
C GLY A 185 4.39 7.50 -47.88
N ALA A 186 5.43 7.87 -47.14
CA ALA A 186 6.71 8.32 -47.71
C ALA A 186 7.40 7.22 -48.56
N LEU A 187 7.38 5.97 -48.09
CA LEU A 187 7.90 4.80 -48.82
C LEU A 187 7.15 4.56 -50.13
N ILE A 188 5.82 4.68 -50.12
CA ILE A 188 4.99 4.52 -51.32
C ILE A 188 5.30 5.63 -52.33
N THR A 189 5.40 6.89 -51.90
CA THR A 189 5.74 8.01 -52.79
C THR A 189 7.14 7.87 -53.39
N TRP A 190 8.12 7.47 -52.59
CA TRP A 190 9.48 7.23 -53.05
C TRP A 190 9.59 6.02 -54.01
N ALA A 191 8.84 4.95 -53.75
CA ALA A 191 8.80 3.80 -54.64
C ALA A 191 8.16 4.12 -55.99
N ARG A 192 7.18 5.05 -56.04
CA ARG A 192 6.58 5.54 -57.28
C ARG A 192 7.52 6.45 -58.08
N SER A 193 8.29 7.32 -57.40
CA SER A 193 9.24 8.22 -58.08
C SER A 193 10.46 7.50 -58.68
N ARG A 194 10.72 6.25 -58.29
CA ARG A 194 11.79 5.41 -58.89
C ARG A 194 11.34 4.58 -60.09
N ARG A 195 10.04 4.57 -60.42
CA ARG A 195 9.46 3.84 -61.57
C ARG A 195 9.13 4.73 -62.76
N THR A 196 9.36 6.04 -62.63
CA THR A 196 9.30 7.05 -63.69
C THR A 196 10.70 7.52 -64.01
#